data_AF-A0A2X3KIB2-F1
#
_entry.id   AF-A0A2X3KIB2-F1
#
_cell.length_a   1.000
_cell.length_b   1.000
_cell.length_c   1.000
_cell.angle_alpha   90.00
_cell.angle_beta   90.00
_cell.angle_gamma   90.00
#
_symmetry.space_group_name_H-M   'P 1'
#
loop_
_entity.id
_entity.type
_entity.pdbx_description
1 polymer ?
#
loop_
_entity_poly.entity_id
_entity_poly.type
_entity_poly.pdbx_seq_one_letter_code
_entity_poly.pdbx_strand_id
1 'polypeptide(L)'
;MLRKATIVNAGSSDFLEGEQVEYSRVKIANRELEANGKVGATYSRDLLGITKASLATESFISAASFQETTRVLTEAAVAGKRDELRGLKENVIVGRLIPAGTGYAYHQDRMRRRAAGEAPAAPQVTAEDASASLAELLNAGLGGSDNE
;
A
#
# COMPACT_ATOMS: atom_id res chain seq x y z
N MET A 1 -12.03 9.65 -10.10
CA MET A 1 -13.50 9.54 -10.18
C MET A 1 -13.93 8.23 -10.84
N LEU A 2 -13.34 7.78 -11.95
CA LEU A 2 -13.60 6.47 -12.60
C LEU A 2 -12.73 5.32 -12.05
N ARG A 3 -12.52 5.29 -10.74
CA ARG A 3 -11.59 4.34 -10.10
C ARG A 3 -12.23 2.98 -9.83
N LYS A 4 -13.54 2.99 -9.55
CA LYS A 4 -14.33 1.79 -9.28
C LYS A 4 -15.06 1.31 -10.53
N ALA A 5 -15.33 0.02 -10.55
CA ALA A 5 -16.16 -0.62 -11.54
C ALA A 5 -17.11 -1.60 -10.84
N THR A 6 -18.38 -1.58 -11.26
CA THR A 6 -19.39 -2.54 -10.84
C THR A 6 -19.37 -3.73 -11.79
N ILE A 7 -19.30 -4.95 -11.26
CA ILE A 7 -19.34 -6.17 -12.06
C ILE A 7 -20.77 -6.41 -12.53
N VAL A 8 -20.95 -6.52 -13.85
CA VAL A 8 -22.23 -6.84 -14.49
C VAL A 8 -22.41 -8.33 -14.60
N ASN A 9 -21.33 -9.05 -14.96
CA ASN A 9 -21.33 -10.51 -15.02
C ASN A 9 -19.97 -11.04 -14.56
N ALA A 10 -19.99 -12.03 -13.67
CA ALA A 10 -18.78 -12.56 -13.05
C ALA A 10 -17.92 -13.43 -13.99
N GLY A 11 -18.50 -14.00 -15.05
CA GLY A 11 -17.79 -14.94 -15.92
C GLY A 11 -17.20 -16.11 -15.12
N SER A 12 -15.91 -16.39 -15.34
CA SER A 12 -15.13 -17.39 -14.58
C SER A 12 -14.23 -16.77 -13.50
N SER A 13 -14.50 -15.53 -13.09
CA SER A 13 -13.75 -14.84 -12.03
C SER A 13 -14.31 -15.12 -10.64
N ASP A 14 -13.55 -14.76 -9.61
CA ASP A 14 -13.99 -14.83 -8.20
C ASP A 14 -14.85 -13.63 -7.77
N PHE A 15 -15.26 -12.76 -8.70
CA PHE A 15 -16.08 -11.59 -8.38
C PHE A 15 -17.57 -11.96 -8.26
N LEU A 16 -18.31 -11.17 -7.49
CA LEU A 16 -19.76 -11.27 -7.39
C LEU A 16 -20.45 -10.29 -8.36
N GLU A 17 -21.58 -10.69 -8.94
CA GLU A 17 -22.40 -9.77 -9.73
C GLU A 17 -22.96 -8.65 -8.85
N GLY A 18 -22.87 -7.41 -9.33
CA GLY A 18 -23.21 -6.21 -8.54
C GLY A 18 -22.12 -5.76 -7.55
N GLU A 19 -21.00 -6.49 -7.43
CA GLU A 19 -19.89 -6.10 -6.59
C GLU A 19 -19.17 -4.86 -7.17
N GLN A 20 -18.91 -3.88 -6.33
CA GLN A 20 -18.09 -2.72 -6.70
C GLN A 20 -16.64 -2.97 -6.31
N VAL A 21 -15.79 -3.08 -7.32
CA VAL A 21 -14.37 -3.42 -7.17
C VAL A 21 -13.47 -2.37 -7.81
N GLU A 22 -12.20 -2.38 -7.43
CA GLU A 22 -11.19 -1.52 -8.04
C GLU A 22 -10.94 -1.91 -9.50
N TYR A 23 -10.97 -0.94 -10.41
CA TYR A 23 -10.79 -1.20 -11.85
C TYR A 23 -9.45 -1.91 -12.15
N SER A 24 -8.38 -1.60 -11.41
CA SER A 24 -7.09 -2.29 -11.58
C SER A 24 -7.16 -3.78 -11.24
N ARG A 25 -7.94 -4.16 -10.22
CA ARG A 25 -8.11 -5.57 -9.80
C ARG A 25 -8.85 -6.35 -10.88
N VAL A 26 -9.92 -5.79 -11.44
CA VAL A 26 -10.67 -6.40 -12.54
C VAL A 26 -9.79 -6.60 -13.76
N LYS A 27 -8.97 -5.60 -14.13
CA LYS A 27 -8.03 -5.74 -15.25
C LYS A 27 -7.01 -6.87 -15.05
N ILE A 28 -6.48 -7.03 -13.84
CA ILE A 28 -5.51 -8.07 -13.53
C ILE A 28 -6.18 -9.44 -13.62
N ALA A 29 -7.32 -9.62 -12.95
CA ALA A 29 -8.08 -10.86 -12.97
C ALA A 29 -8.49 -11.26 -14.40
N ASN A 30 -9.00 -10.33 -15.20
CA ASN A 30 -9.36 -10.64 -16.59
C ASN A 30 -8.16 -11.05 -17.44
N ARG A 31 -7.01 -10.39 -17.27
CA ARG A 31 -5.78 -10.77 -17.98
C ARG A 31 -5.35 -12.20 -17.65
N GLU A 32 -5.45 -12.59 -16.37
CA GLU A 32 -5.13 -13.96 -15.94
C GLU A 32 -6.13 -14.98 -16.49
N LEU A 33 -7.41 -14.65 -16.53
CA LEU A 33 -8.45 -15.52 -17.09
C LEU A 33 -8.29 -15.69 -18.61
N GLU A 34 -8.04 -14.59 -19.33
CA GLU A 34 -7.78 -14.60 -20.78
C GLU A 34 -6.53 -15.43 -21.12
N ALA A 35 -5.45 -15.31 -20.34
CA ALA A 35 -4.25 -16.12 -20.51
C ALA A 35 -4.51 -17.63 -20.32
N ASN A 36 -5.51 -17.98 -19.50
CA ASN A 36 -5.95 -19.35 -19.27
C ASN A 36 -7.10 -19.79 -20.20
N GLY A 37 -7.48 -18.97 -21.19
CA GLY A 37 -8.57 -19.26 -22.12
C GLY A 37 -9.98 -19.28 -21.49
N LYS A 38 -10.14 -18.69 -20.31
CA LYS A 38 -11.42 -18.60 -19.57
C LYS A 38 -12.15 -17.30 -19.90
N VAL A 39 -13.45 -17.26 -19.57
CA VAL A 39 -14.29 -16.07 -19.77
C VAL A 39 -14.02 -15.06 -18.65
N GLY A 40 -13.54 -13.87 -19.01
CA GLY A 40 -13.33 -12.76 -18.07
C GLY A 40 -14.64 -12.15 -17.56
N ALA A 41 -14.55 -11.37 -16.48
CA ALA A 41 -15.70 -10.65 -15.93
C ALA A 41 -16.07 -9.43 -16.78
N THR A 42 -17.37 -9.20 -16.97
CA THR A 42 -17.90 -7.98 -17.59
C THR A 42 -18.18 -6.93 -16.51
N TYR A 43 -17.78 -5.68 -16.74
CA TYR A 43 -17.88 -4.62 -15.76
C TYR A 43 -18.27 -3.28 -16.39
N SER A 44 -18.88 -2.41 -15.59
CA SER A 44 -19.18 -1.02 -15.93
C SER A 44 -18.39 -0.09 -15.01
N ARG A 45 -17.81 0.99 -15.54
CA ARG A 45 -17.07 1.96 -14.71
C ARG A 45 -18.03 2.89 -13.99
N ASP A 46 -17.78 3.09 -12.70
CA ASP A 46 -18.58 3.97 -11.87
C ASP A 46 -17.97 5.37 -11.82
N LEU A 47 -18.80 6.39 -12.07
CA LEU A 47 -18.41 7.78 -11.85
C LEU A 47 -18.74 8.18 -10.42
N LEU A 48 -17.75 8.10 -9.53
CA LEU A 48 -17.90 8.51 -8.14
C LEU A 48 -17.38 9.93 -7.92
N GLY A 49 -18.11 10.73 -7.15
CA GLY A 49 -17.66 12.03 -6.65
C GLY A 49 -16.40 11.90 -5.78
N ILE A 50 -15.65 12.99 -5.59
CA ILE A 50 -14.32 12.96 -4.93
C ILE A 50 -14.39 12.35 -3.53
N THR A 51 -15.37 12.76 -2.73
CA THR A 51 -15.56 12.27 -1.35
C THR A 51 -15.80 10.77 -1.32
N LYS A 52 -16.77 10.28 -2.12
CA LYS A 52 -17.10 8.85 -2.19
C LYS A 52 -15.95 8.02 -2.75
N ALA A 53 -15.26 8.53 -3.77
CA ALA A 53 -14.08 7.87 -4.33
C ALA A 53 -12.90 7.81 -3.34
N SER A 54 -12.78 8.79 -2.45
CA SER A 54 -11.71 8.85 -1.44
C SER A 54 -11.98 7.91 -0.27
N LEU A 55 -13.24 7.73 0.13
CA LEU A 55 -13.64 6.76 1.16
C LEU A 55 -13.59 5.31 0.64
N ALA A 56 -13.87 5.10 -0.66
CA ALA A 56 -13.87 3.78 -1.28
C ALA A 56 -12.48 3.25 -1.67
N THR A 57 -11.38 3.88 -1.22
CA THR A 57 -10.03 3.38 -1.53
C THR A 57 -9.74 2.06 -0.79
N GLU A 58 -8.88 1.21 -1.35
CA GLU A 58 -8.55 -0.11 -0.75
C GLU A 58 -7.84 0.02 0.60
N SER A 59 -7.03 1.07 0.72
CA SER A 59 -6.34 1.39 1.98
C SER A 59 -7.29 2.00 2.98
N PHE A 60 -7.67 1.21 3.98
CA PHE A 60 -8.48 1.69 5.08
C PHE A 60 -7.71 2.73 5.92
N ILE A 61 -6.37 2.67 5.95
CA ILE A 61 -5.54 3.65 6.65
C ILE A 61 -5.68 5.03 6.00
N SER A 62 -5.57 5.09 4.67
CA SER A 62 -5.74 6.32 3.90
C SER A 62 -7.19 6.81 3.96
N ALA A 63 -8.18 5.91 3.85
CA ALA A 63 -9.60 6.25 3.95
C ALA A 63 -9.95 6.84 5.32
N ALA A 64 -9.52 6.19 6.40
CA ALA A 64 -9.80 6.62 7.78
C ALA A 64 -9.16 7.97 8.13
N SER A 65 -8.02 8.31 7.49
CA SER A 65 -7.37 9.61 7.63
C SER A 65 -8.08 10.76 6.91
N PHE A 66 -9.01 10.46 6.00
CA PHE A 66 -9.74 11.47 5.25
C PHE A 66 -10.92 11.98 6.07
N GLN A 67 -11.96 11.16 6.23
CA GLN A 67 -13.21 11.46 6.94
C GLN A 67 -13.87 10.13 7.41
N GLU A 68 -14.95 10.21 8.20
CA GLU A 68 -15.74 9.05 8.65
C GLU A 68 -14.91 7.96 9.37
N THR A 69 -13.87 8.35 10.11
CA THR A 69 -12.87 7.47 10.72
C THR A 69 -13.45 6.28 11.47
N THR A 70 -14.44 6.51 12.35
CA THR A 70 -15.08 5.44 13.14
C THR A 70 -15.70 4.37 12.24
N ARG A 71 -16.47 4.79 11.23
CA ARG A 71 -17.14 3.88 10.29
C ARG A 71 -16.11 3.06 9.51
N VAL A 72 -15.10 3.72 8.94
CA VAL A 72 -14.07 3.07 8.14
C VAL A 72 -13.31 2.02 8.95
N LEU A 73 -12.92 2.35 10.19
CA LEU A 73 -12.22 1.41 11.07
C LEU A 73 -13.11 0.24 11.50
N THR A 74 -14.40 0.48 11.79
CA THR A 74 -15.32 -0.62 12.12
C THR A 74 -15.51 -1.58 10.96
N GLU A 75 -15.70 -1.07 9.74
CA GLU A 75 -15.85 -1.93 8.54
C GLU A 75 -14.56 -2.72 8.27
N ALA A 76 -13.39 -2.08 8.41
CA ALA A 76 -12.10 -2.75 8.26
C ALA A 76 -11.87 -3.84 9.31
N ALA A 77 -12.25 -3.60 10.56
CA ALA A 77 -12.13 -4.57 11.65
C ALA A 77 -13.05 -5.78 11.44
N VAL A 78 -14.32 -5.55 11.09
CA VAL A 78 -15.29 -6.63 10.83
C VAL A 78 -14.87 -7.49 9.64
N ALA A 79 -14.35 -6.88 8.58
CA ALA A 79 -13.87 -7.60 7.40
C ALA A 79 -12.44 -8.16 7.56
N GLY A 80 -11.75 -7.88 8.67
CA GLY A 80 -10.35 -8.30 8.88
C GLY A 80 -9.39 -7.77 7.80
N LYS A 81 -9.64 -6.56 7.28
CA LYS A 81 -8.87 -5.99 6.15
C LYS A 81 -7.40 -5.82 6.51
N ARG A 82 -6.53 -6.11 5.53
CA ARG A 82 -5.09 -5.86 5.61
C ARG A 82 -4.70 -4.79 4.61
N ASP A 83 -3.92 -3.82 5.07
CA ASP A 83 -3.41 -2.74 4.23
C ASP A 83 -2.08 -3.13 3.59
N GLU A 84 -1.95 -2.94 2.28
CA GLU A 84 -0.75 -3.28 1.54
C GLU A 84 0.29 -2.15 1.50
N LEU A 85 -0.02 -0.96 2.02
CA LEU A 85 0.86 0.21 2.08
C LEU A 85 1.39 0.61 0.69
N ARG A 86 0.53 0.60 -0.33
CA ARG A 86 0.89 0.94 -1.72
C ARG A 86 0.79 2.44 -2.00
N GLY A 87 0.06 3.18 -1.16
CA GLY A 87 -0.20 4.60 -1.30
C GLY A 87 0.83 5.49 -0.61
N LEU A 88 0.75 6.79 -0.89
CA LEU A 88 1.62 7.79 -0.28
C LEU A 88 1.27 8.01 1.19
N LYS A 89 -0.02 8.25 1.49
CA LYS A 89 -0.51 8.59 2.84
C LYS A 89 -0.25 7.49 3.85
N GLU A 90 -0.53 6.23 3.49
CA GLU A 90 -0.21 5.08 4.35
C GLU A 90 1.25 5.09 4.80
N ASN A 91 2.19 5.22 3.86
CA ASN A 91 3.62 5.18 4.15
C ASN A 91 4.07 6.36 5.00
N VAL A 92 3.49 7.55 4.81
CA VAL A 92 3.73 8.71 5.69
C VAL A 92 3.27 8.40 7.12
N ILE A 93 2.07 7.85 7.31
CA ILE A 93 1.51 7.56 8.64
C ILE A 93 2.36 6.52 9.39
N VAL A 94 2.87 5.50 8.70
CA VAL A 94 3.72 4.46 9.33
C VAL A 94 5.20 4.84 9.39
N GLY A 95 5.61 6.00 8.89
CA GLY A 95 7.01 6.46 8.91
C GLY A 95 7.95 5.71 7.96
N ARG A 96 7.45 5.23 6.81
CA ARG A 96 8.24 4.56 5.76
C ARG A 96 8.51 5.51 4.59
N LEU A 97 9.53 5.20 3.79
CA LEU A 97 9.76 5.87 2.52
C LEU A 97 8.49 5.81 1.65
N ILE A 98 8.07 6.94 1.08
CA ILE A 98 6.90 6.99 0.20
C ILE A 98 7.22 6.34 -1.16
N PRO A 99 6.26 5.69 -1.84
CA PRO A 99 6.46 5.06 -3.14
C PRO A 99 6.50 6.08 -4.29
N ALA A 100 7.30 7.14 -4.15
CA ALA A 100 7.52 8.17 -5.15
C ALA A 100 8.97 8.69 -5.06
N GLY A 101 9.48 9.26 -6.16
CA GLY A 101 10.84 9.81 -6.21
C GLY A 101 11.90 8.78 -5.82
N THR A 102 12.80 9.15 -4.91
CA THR A 102 13.87 8.27 -4.39
C THR A 102 13.32 7.04 -3.66
N GLY A 103 12.15 7.14 -3.03
CA GLY A 103 11.50 6.01 -2.38
C GLY A 103 10.89 4.99 -3.35
N TYR A 104 10.69 5.34 -4.62
CA TYR A 104 10.16 4.40 -5.62
C TYR A 104 11.10 3.22 -5.87
N ALA A 105 12.42 3.46 -5.91
CA ALA A 105 13.43 2.41 -6.08
C ALA A 105 13.41 1.42 -4.89
N TYR A 106 13.28 1.93 -3.66
CA TYR A 106 13.14 1.12 -2.45
C TYR A 106 11.91 0.20 -2.50
N HIS A 107 10.76 0.74 -2.94
CA HIS A 107 9.54 -0.07 -3.07
C HIS A 107 9.62 -1.10 -4.20
N GLN A 108 10.23 -0.77 -5.34
CA GLN A 108 10.46 -1.73 -6.42
C GLN A 108 11.35 -2.90 -5.98
N ASP A 109 12.45 -2.61 -5.32
CA ASP A 109 13.37 -3.62 -4.81
C ASP A 109 12.67 -4.53 -3.78
N ARG A 110 11.90 -3.94 -2.86
CA ARG A 110 11.09 -4.70 -1.90
C ARG A 110 10.08 -5.63 -2.59
N MET A 111 9.40 -5.17 -3.64
CA MET A 111 8.46 -6.01 -4.39
C MET A 111 9.18 -7.15 -5.11
N ARG A 112 10.37 -6.90 -5.67
CA ARG A 112 11.21 -7.92 -6.29
C ARG A 112 11.67 -8.98 -5.29
N ARG A 113 12.19 -8.57 -4.13
CA ARG A 113 12.60 -9.51 -3.05
C ARG A 113 11.43 -10.36 -2.56
N ARG A 114 10.25 -9.75 -2.39
CA ARG A 114 9.01 -10.49 -2.06
C ARG A 114 8.64 -11.52 -3.12
N ALA A 115 8.73 -11.17 -4.41
CA ALA A 115 8.48 -12.11 -5.50
C ALA A 115 9.51 -13.25 -5.57
N ALA A 116 10.74 -12.99 -5.15
CA ALA A 116 11.80 -13.99 -5.04
C ALA A 116 11.68 -14.88 -3.77
N GLY A 117 10.69 -14.65 -2.90
CA GLY A 117 10.52 -15.40 -1.66
C GLY A 117 11.52 -15.04 -0.56
N GLU A 118 12.29 -13.96 -0.73
CA GLU A 118 13.18 -13.47 0.32
C GLU A 118 12.35 -12.83 1.43
N ALA A 119 12.46 -13.36 2.65
CA ALA A 119 11.85 -12.75 3.82
C ALA A 119 12.35 -11.30 3.95
N PRO A 120 11.47 -10.34 4.32
CA PRO A 120 11.93 -8.98 4.53
C PRO A 120 12.98 -8.99 5.65
N ALA A 121 14.23 -8.73 5.29
CA ALA A 121 15.23 -8.33 6.26
C ALA A 121 14.67 -7.06 6.91
N ALA A 122 14.14 -7.17 8.12
CA ALA A 122 13.99 -6.01 8.96
C ALA A 122 15.35 -5.31 8.98
N PRO A 123 15.43 -3.98 8.85
CA PRO A 123 16.67 -3.29 9.20
C PRO A 123 16.91 -3.60 10.69
N GLN A 124 17.66 -4.67 10.96
CA GLN A 124 18.17 -4.96 12.28
C GLN A 124 19.30 -3.95 12.43
N VAL A 125 18.98 -2.77 12.94
CA VAL A 125 20.00 -1.95 13.57
C VAL A 125 20.45 -2.78 14.76
N THR A 126 21.60 -3.43 14.63
CA THR A 126 22.14 -4.23 15.70
C THR A 126 22.50 -3.29 16.85
N ALA A 127 22.49 -3.79 18.09
CA ALA A 127 22.91 -2.99 19.24
C ALA A 127 24.35 -2.46 19.05
N GLU A 128 25.16 -3.21 18.31
CA GLU A 128 26.52 -2.85 17.92
C GLU A 128 26.53 -1.64 16.97
N ASP A 129 25.73 -1.66 15.90
CA ASP A 129 25.63 -0.53 14.96
C ASP A 129 25.13 0.75 15.63
N ALA A 130 24.13 0.63 16.52
CA ALA A 130 23.62 1.78 17.28
C ALA A 130 24.67 2.36 18.23
N SER A 131 25.44 1.50 18.89
CA SER A 131 26.51 1.92 19.80
C SER A 131 27.67 2.59 19.05
N ALA A 132 28.02 2.10 17.86
CA ALA A 132 29.07 2.66 17.02
C ALA A 132 28.69 4.06 16.53
N SER A 133 27.47 4.24 16.01
CA SER A 133 26.98 5.57 15.61
C SER A 133 26.90 6.57 16.77
N LEU A 134 26.55 6.10 17.98
CA LEU A 134 26.52 6.96 19.16
C LEU A 134 27.92 7.36 19.61
N ALA A 135 28.87 6.43 19.62
CA ALA A 135 30.27 6.72 19.96
C ALA A 135 30.91 7.70 18.96
N GLU A 136 30.58 7.56 17.68
CA GLU A 136 31.05 8.47 16.63
C GLU A 136 30.49 9.90 16.82
N LEU A 137 29.21 10.02 17.18
CA LEU A 137 28.58 11.32 17.50
C LEU A 137 29.16 11.96 18.77
N LEU A 138 29.46 11.17 19.79
CA LEU A 138 30.07 11.65 21.04
C LEU A 138 31.50 12.15 20.81
N ASN A 139 32.29 11.43 20.00
CA ASN A 139 33.64 11.85 19.64
C ASN A 139 33.66 13.09 18.75
N ALA A 140 32.69 13.23 17.84
CA ALA A 140 32.53 14.44 17.02
C ALA A 140 32.17 15.68 17.86
N GLY A 141 31.45 15.52 18.97
CA GLY A 141 31.08 16.61 19.88
C GLY A 141 32.20 17.08 20.81
N LEU A 142 33.20 16.24 21.09
CA LEU A 142 34.31 16.54 22.00
C LEU A 142 35.52 17.22 21.31
N GLY A 143 35.56 17.26 19.99
CA GLY A 143 36.64 17.89 19.22
C GLY A 143 36.50 19.40 19.00
N GLY A 144 35.49 20.05 19.58
CA GLY A 144 35.11 21.44 19.27
C GLY A 144 35.42 22.49 20.33
N SER A 145 36.10 22.16 21.44
CA SER A 145 36.29 23.09 22.57
C SER A 145 37.74 23.34 22.95
N ASP A 146 38.68 23.30 22.01
CA ASP A 146 40.05 23.76 22.21
C ASP A 146 40.54 24.56 20.99
N ASN A 147 40.19 25.84 20.93
CA ASN A 147 41.07 26.88 20.41
C ASN A 147 40.59 28.27 20.86
N GLU A 148 41.58 29.07 21.26
CA GLU A 148 41.56 30.44 21.80
C GLU A 148 40.60 31.44 21.15
#